data_AF-A0A8J8A9Z2-F1
#
_entry.id   AF-A0A8J8A9Z2-F1
#
_cell.length_a   1.000
_cell.length_b   1.000
_cell.length_c   1.000
_cell.angle_alpha   90.00
_cell.angle_beta   90.00
_cell.angle_gamma   90.00
#
_symmetry.space_group_name_H-M   'P 1'
#
loop_
_entity.id
_entity.type
_entity.pdbx_description
1 polymer ?
#
loop_
_entity_poly.entity_id
_entity_poly.type
_entity_poly.pdbx_seq_one_letter_code
_entity_poly.pdbx_strand_id
1 'polypeptide(L)'
;MSLLAFRGQTLQRHVEEMLSAWEKVRGKYLPSIIRAMRAYGIELSLEDADRLMRSLIILHDSGKGAKLYQDYLEGRTTLAGFRHELVSAYYAMKILAEIFDERTAFAGSLAVMLHHEPILMGQVANVERDSLSAEVVLDKLRNFDGTVPELKGFLKEMFERHVGVRVEVPKATADDVVRTVVELSVMARHLPETGKLRLIVGTLLIPLVLCDYKGAEKRVGDTPKFAEVLKAEWVGVV
;
A
#
# COMPACT_ATOMS: atom_id res chain seq x y z
N MET A 1 8.25 -18.87 11.02
CA MET A 1 9.21 -18.45 9.97
C MET A 1 9.32 -16.94 10.00
N SER A 2 10.38 -16.33 9.48
CA SER A 2 10.43 -14.86 9.39
C SER A 2 9.57 -14.39 8.22
N LEU A 3 8.77 -13.34 8.43
CA LEU A 3 7.93 -12.75 7.39
C LEU A 3 8.81 -11.96 6.40
N LEU A 4 8.87 -12.38 5.13
CA LEU A 4 9.74 -11.81 4.12
C LEU A 4 9.02 -10.76 3.25
N ALA A 5 9.72 -9.66 2.92
CA ALA A 5 9.31 -8.73 1.86
C ALA A 5 9.97 -9.07 0.52
N PHE A 6 11.24 -9.48 0.58
CA PHE A 6 12.05 -9.90 -0.56
C PHE A 6 12.98 -11.04 -0.13
N ARG A 7 13.60 -11.72 -1.10
CA ARG A 7 14.67 -12.68 -0.79
C ARG A 7 15.81 -11.95 -0.07
N GLY A 8 16.13 -12.40 1.13
CA GLY A 8 17.18 -11.80 1.98
C GLY A 8 16.75 -10.56 2.77
N GLN A 9 15.47 -10.16 2.75
CA GLN A 9 14.97 -9.03 3.53
C GLN A 9 13.61 -9.32 4.17
N THR A 10 13.53 -9.18 5.50
CA THR A 10 12.27 -9.31 6.24
C THR A 10 11.35 -8.12 5.97
N LEU A 11 10.05 -8.35 6.06
CA LEU A 11 9.04 -7.29 5.92
C LEU A 11 9.20 -6.22 7.00
N GLN A 12 9.52 -6.63 8.23
CA GLN A 12 9.83 -5.69 9.31
C GLN A 12 10.98 -4.78 8.97
N ARG A 13 12.13 -5.33 8.57
CA ARG A 13 13.29 -4.51 8.22
C ARG A 13 12.98 -3.56 7.06
N HIS A 14 12.26 -4.05 6.05
CA HIS A 14 11.87 -3.25 4.91
C HIS A 14 11.02 -2.04 5.34
N VAL A 15 9.95 -2.28 6.12
CA VAL A 15 9.06 -1.21 6.61
C VAL A 15 9.77 -0.25 7.56
N GLU A 16 10.65 -0.73 8.44
CA GLU A 16 11.46 0.12 9.32
C GLU A 16 12.41 1.04 8.52
N GLU A 17 13.04 0.51 7.46
CA GLU A 17 13.87 1.31 6.54
C GLU A 17 13.02 2.36 5.78
N MET A 18 11.80 2.00 5.35
CA MET A 18 10.85 2.95 4.73
C MET A 18 10.41 4.05 5.69
N LEU A 19 10.07 3.71 6.94
CA LEU A 19 9.67 4.68 7.96
C LEU A 19 10.83 5.63 8.31
N SER A 20 12.06 5.13 8.36
CA SER A 20 13.25 5.97 8.52
C SER A 20 13.46 6.91 7.33
N ALA A 21 13.16 6.47 6.11
CA ALA A 21 13.18 7.33 4.93
C ALA A 21 12.09 8.41 5.03
N TRP A 22 10.87 8.04 5.45
CA TRP A 22 9.75 8.95 5.63
C TRP A 22 10.08 10.10 6.60
N GLU A 23 10.74 9.83 7.73
CA GLU A 23 11.16 10.87 8.67
C GLU A 23 11.94 12.01 8.03
N LYS A 24 12.77 11.69 7.04
CA LYS A 24 13.66 12.64 6.36
C LYS A 24 12.94 13.50 5.33
N VAL A 25 11.82 13.02 4.78
CA VAL A 25 11.14 13.69 3.66
C VAL A 25 9.73 14.18 3.99
N ARG A 26 9.13 13.75 5.11
CA ARG A 26 7.75 14.08 5.46
C ARG A 26 7.44 15.57 5.44
N GLY A 27 8.38 16.41 5.86
CA GLY A 27 8.22 17.87 5.83
C GLY A 27 7.94 18.44 4.43
N LYS A 28 8.44 17.80 3.37
CA LYS A 28 8.21 18.21 1.98
C LYS A 28 6.82 17.80 1.49
N TYR A 29 6.33 16.62 1.88
CA TYR A 29 5.12 16.02 1.31
C TYR A 29 3.86 16.27 2.12
N LEU A 30 3.95 16.38 3.46
CA LEU A 30 2.79 16.58 4.34
C LEU A 30 1.90 17.76 3.93
N PRO A 31 2.43 18.96 3.60
CA PRO A 31 1.58 20.08 3.15
C PRO A 31 0.82 19.78 1.86
N SER A 32 1.42 19.04 0.93
CA SER A 32 0.78 18.65 -0.33
C SER A 32 -0.29 17.60 -0.12
N ILE A 33 -0.03 16.61 0.75
CA ILE A 33 -1.01 15.58 1.13
C ILE A 33 -2.24 16.25 1.74
N ILE A 34 -2.08 17.12 2.75
CA ILE A 34 -3.20 17.82 3.40
C ILE A 34 -4.03 18.60 2.38
N ARG A 35 -3.39 19.34 1.47
CA ARG A 35 -4.10 20.11 0.44
C ARG A 35 -4.86 19.22 -0.55
N ALA A 36 -4.26 18.11 -0.99
CA ALA A 36 -4.89 17.18 -1.92
C ALA A 36 -6.10 16.48 -1.28
N MET A 37 -5.97 16.05 -0.02
CA MET A 37 -7.06 15.44 0.75
C MET A 37 -8.21 16.43 0.97
N ARG A 38 -7.90 17.69 1.30
CA ARG A 38 -8.90 18.76 1.42
C ARG A 38 -9.70 18.99 0.14
N ALA A 39 -9.05 18.92 -1.03
CA ALA A 39 -9.74 19.09 -2.32
C ALA A 39 -10.84 18.05 -2.58
N TYR A 40 -10.81 16.94 -1.83
CA TYR A 40 -11.80 15.86 -1.83
C TYR A 40 -12.70 15.84 -0.59
N GLY A 41 -12.66 16.92 0.19
CA GLY A 41 -13.47 17.07 1.40
C GLY A 41 -13.01 16.20 2.57
N ILE A 42 -11.71 15.88 2.64
CA ILE A 42 -11.09 15.24 3.80
C ILE A 42 -10.18 16.26 4.48
N GLU A 43 -10.51 16.65 5.71
CA GLU A 43 -9.66 17.52 6.52
C GLU A 43 -8.71 16.68 7.37
N LEU A 44 -7.41 16.83 7.15
CA LEU A 44 -6.38 16.19 7.96
C LEU A 44 -5.56 17.25 8.69
N SER A 45 -5.28 16.99 9.97
CA SER A 45 -4.21 17.70 10.67
C SER A 45 -2.84 17.24 10.16
N LEU A 46 -1.77 17.96 10.56
CA LEU A 46 -0.40 17.51 10.26
C LEU A 46 -0.10 16.14 10.87
N GLU A 47 -0.62 15.89 12.08
CA GLU A 47 -0.47 14.62 12.77
C GLU A 47 -1.22 13.51 12.05
N ASP A 48 -2.47 13.75 11.64
CA ASP A 48 -3.28 12.74 10.93
C ASP A 48 -2.72 12.41 9.55
N ALA A 49 -2.16 13.39 8.84
CA ALA A 49 -1.50 13.15 7.57
C ALA A 49 -0.20 12.33 7.72
N ASP A 50 0.59 12.58 8.78
CA ASP A 50 1.77 11.78 9.11
C ASP A 50 1.35 10.36 9.50
N ARG A 51 0.33 10.24 10.35
CA ARG A 51 -0.25 8.97 10.79
C ARG A 51 -0.74 8.15 9.60
N LEU A 52 -1.48 8.77 8.68
CA LEU A 52 -1.96 8.13 7.46
C LEU A 52 -0.78 7.57 6.65
N MET A 53 0.23 8.40 6.35
CA MET A 53 1.39 7.95 5.56
C MET A 53 2.16 6.80 6.21
N ARG A 54 2.36 6.82 7.53
CA ARG A 54 2.97 5.69 8.26
C ARG A 54 2.12 4.44 8.15
N SER A 55 0.80 4.55 8.30
CA SER A 55 -0.11 3.42 8.12
C SER A 55 0.00 2.85 6.71
N LEU A 56 0.02 3.70 5.67
CA LEU A 56 0.19 3.25 4.27
C LEU A 56 1.53 2.53 4.06
N ILE A 57 2.63 3.07 4.61
CA ILE A 57 3.95 2.43 4.56
C ILE A 57 3.92 1.04 5.20
N ILE A 58 3.28 0.88 6.36
CA ILE A 58 3.16 -0.42 7.03
C ILE A 58 2.29 -1.40 6.24
N LEU A 59 1.21 -0.90 5.62
CA LEU A 59 0.17 -1.73 5.01
C LEU A 59 0.41 -2.10 3.55
N HIS A 60 1.14 -1.29 2.78
CA HIS A 60 1.17 -1.42 1.31
C HIS A 60 1.62 -2.82 0.83
N ASP A 61 2.53 -3.44 1.58
CA ASP A 61 3.10 -4.76 1.29
C ASP A 61 2.59 -5.87 2.22
N SER A 62 1.58 -5.60 3.05
CA SER A 62 1.03 -6.59 3.99
C SER A 62 0.49 -7.85 3.30
N GLY A 63 0.03 -7.73 2.06
CA GLY A 63 -0.37 -8.85 1.21
C GLY A 63 0.76 -9.81 0.84
N LYS A 64 2.03 -9.42 1.01
CA LYS A 64 3.17 -10.36 0.92
C LYS A 64 3.12 -11.41 2.02
N GLY A 65 2.38 -11.17 3.10
CA GLY A 65 2.06 -12.19 4.12
C GLY A 65 1.06 -13.26 3.68
N ALA A 66 0.59 -13.24 2.42
CA ALA A 66 -0.12 -14.39 1.85
C ALA A 66 0.81 -15.62 1.81
N LYS A 67 0.27 -16.81 2.14
CA LYS A 67 1.08 -18.04 2.16
C LYS A 67 1.72 -18.32 0.80
N LEU A 68 0.94 -18.23 -0.27
CA LEU A 68 1.41 -18.35 -1.66
C LEU A 68 2.62 -17.42 -1.95
N TYR A 69 2.58 -16.19 -1.44
CA TYR A 69 3.65 -15.22 -1.69
C TYR A 69 4.92 -15.55 -0.90
N GLN A 70 4.79 -15.98 0.36
CA GLN A 70 5.94 -16.44 1.16
C GLN A 70 6.59 -17.68 0.54
N ASP A 71 5.79 -18.65 0.09
CA ASP A 71 6.27 -19.84 -0.62
C ASP A 71 7.01 -19.47 -1.91
N TYR A 72 6.54 -18.45 -2.64
CA TYR A 72 7.22 -17.94 -3.84
C TYR A 72 8.57 -17.29 -3.49
N LEU A 73 8.63 -16.48 -2.43
CA LEU A 73 9.88 -15.87 -1.97
C LEU A 73 10.91 -16.93 -1.58
N GLU A 74 10.47 -18.05 -1.00
CA GLU A 74 11.32 -19.20 -0.69
C GLU A 74 11.65 -20.10 -1.89
N GLY A 75 11.10 -19.81 -3.08
CA GLY A 75 11.34 -20.57 -4.30
C GLY A 75 10.59 -21.91 -4.37
N ARG A 76 9.56 -22.10 -3.54
CA ARG A 76 8.74 -23.32 -3.47
C ARG A 76 7.61 -23.34 -4.50
N THR A 77 7.22 -22.19 -5.06
CA THR A 77 6.13 -22.07 -6.03
C THR A 77 6.30 -20.84 -6.95
N THR A 78 5.33 -20.61 -7.84
CA THR A 78 5.20 -19.40 -8.68
C THR A 78 3.94 -18.62 -8.28
N LEU A 79 3.93 -17.30 -8.52
CA LEU A 79 2.78 -16.46 -8.18
C LEU A 79 1.53 -16.73 -9.05
N ALA A 80 1.71 -17.28 -10.25
CA ALA A 80 0.62 -17.62 -11.18
C ALA A 80 -0.43 -16.49 -11.34
N GLY A 81 0.03 -15.24 -11.46
CA GLY A 81 -0.84 -14.07 -11.61
C GLY A 81 -1.29 -13.40 -10.31
N PHE A 82 -0.94 -13.95 -9.13
CA PHE A 82 -1.28 -13.36 -7.83
C PHE A 82 -0.72 -11.93 -7.67
N ARG A 83 -1.57 -11.03 -7.14
CA ARG A 83 -1.26 -9.62 -6.88
C ARG A 83 -1.43 -9.33 -5.38
N HIS A 84 -0.32 -9.07 -4.71
CA HIS A 84 -0.28 -8.89 -3.25
C HIS A 84 -0.93 -7.57 -2.81
N GLU A 85 -0.88 -6.53 -3.64
CA GLU A 85 -1.52 -5.24 -3.40
C GLU A 85 -3.04 -5.34 -3.17
N LEU A 86 -3.70 -6.37 -3.72
CA LEU A 86 -5.14 -6.59 -3.53
C LEU A 86 -5.43 -7.07 -2.10
N VAL A 87 -4.60 -7.97 -1.59
CA VAL A 87 -4.66 -8.41 -0.19
C VAL A 87 -4.24 -7.28 0.74
N SER A 88 -3.22 -6.50 0.37
CA SER A 88 -2.82 -5.31 1.12
C SER A 88 -3.95 -4.28 1.20
N ALA A 89 -4.69 -4.05 0.11
CA ALA A 89 -5.82 -3.12 0.07
C ALA A 89 -6.97 -3.56 0.98
N TYR A 90 -7.22 -4.87 1.09
CA TYR A 90 -8.15 -5.41 2.07
C TYR A 90 -7.73 -5.03 3.50
N TYR A 91 -6.48 -5.30 3.87
CA TYR A 91 -5.98 -4.95 5.21
C TYR A 91 -6.01 -3.45 5.45
N ALA A 92 -5.62 -2.65 4.46
CA ALA A 92 -5.67 -1.21 4.53
C ALA A 92 -7.11 -0.71 4.79
N MET A 93 -8.10 -1.26 4.08
CA MET A 93 -9.48 -0.82 4.23
C MET A 93 -10.03 -1.13 5.62
N LYS A 94 -9.72 -2.31 6.16
CA LYS A 94 -10.19 -2.70 7.49
C LYS A 94 -9.48 -1.94 8.60
N ILE A 95 -8.16 -1.83 8.54
CA ILE A 95 -7.36 -1.22 9.61
C ILE A 95 -7.47 0.31 9.59
N LEU A 96 -7.45 0.95 8.40
CA LEU A 96 -7.59 2.41 8.33
C LEU A 96 -8.98 2.87 8.79
N ALA A 97 -10.03 2.07 8.59
CA ALA A 97 -11.37 2.37 9.07
C ALA A 97 -11.51 2.34 10.61
N GLU A 98 -10.54 1.74 11.32
CA GLU A 98 -10.46 1.82 12.79
C GLU A 98 -9.84 3.13 13.27
N ILE A 99 -9.10 3.83 12.41
CA ILE A 99 -8.25 4.98 12.76
C ILE A 99 -8.79 6.29 12.18
N PHE A 100 -9.39 6.23 10.99
CA PHE A 100 -9.83 7.37 10.21
C PHE A 100 -11.29 7.20 9.75
N ASP A 101 -11.88 8.28 9.24
CA ASP A 101 -13.18 8.23 8.60
C ASP A 101 -13.16 7.38 7.30
N GLU A 102 -14.34 6.97 6.86
CA GLU A 102 -14.51 6.08 5.70
C GLU A 102 -13.87 6.62 4.42
N ARG A 103 -13.90 7.95 4.18
CA ARG A 103 -13.32 8.52 2.96
C ARG A 103 -11.81 8.48 2.99
N THR A 104 -11.21 8.74 4.14
CA THR A 104 -9.75 8.62 4.34
C THR A 104 -9.31 7.17 4.20
N ALA A 105 -10.02 6.22 4.83
CA ALA A 105 -9.74 4.80 4.73
C ALA A 105 -9.86 4.31 3.28
N PHE A 106 -10.90 4.75 2.55
CA PHE A 106 -11.08 4.45 1.14
C PHE A 106 -9.91 4.97 0.29
N ALA A 107 -9.56 6.25 0.42
CA ALA A 107 -8.49 6.87 -0.37
C ALA A 107 -7.13 6.21 -0.10
N GLY A 108 -6.80 5.92 1.15
CA GLY A 108 -5.58 5.23 1.54
C GLY A 108 -5.53 3.79 1.01
N SER A 109 -6.64 3.07 1.10
CA SER A 109 -6.73 1.69 0.59
C SER A 109 -6.63 1.62 -0.92
N LEU A 110 -7.18 2.60 -1.63
CA LEU A 110 -7.02 2.72 -3.07
C LEU A 110 -5.58 3.04 -3.46
N ALA A 111 -4.89 3.89 -2.72
CA ALA A 111 -3.46 4.12 -2.91
C ALA A 111 -2.65 2.82 -2.72
N VAL A 112 -2.94 2.04 -1.69
CA VAL A 112 -2.34 0.70 -1.50
C VAL A 112 -2.68 -0.23 -2.66
N MET A 113 -3.92 -0.27 -3.13
CA MET A 113 -4.31 -1.15 -4.23
C MET A 113 -3.58 -0.83 -5.54
N LEU A 114 -3.19 0.43 -5.74
CA LEU A 114 -2.62 0.93 -6.99
C LEU A 114 -1.11 1.21 -6.90
N HIS A 115 -0.41 0.77 -5.86
CA HIS A 115 0.98 1.18 -5.63
C HIS A 115 2.01 0.60 -6.60
N HIS A 116 1.67 -0.47 -7.34
CA HIS A 116 2.49 -0.98 -8.45
C HIS A 116 2.15 -0.35 -9.80
N GLU A 117 1.07 0.44 -9.89
CA GLU A 117 0.69 1.12 -11.12
C GLU A 117 1.57 2.37 -11.32
N PRO A 118 1.98 2.72 -12.55
CA PRO A 118 2.85 3.86 -12.79
C PRO A 118 2.28 5.15 -12.19
N ILE A 119 3.10 5.88 -11.42
CA ILE A 119 2.78 7.18 -10.77
C ILE A 119 2.11 8.17 -11.75
N LEU A 120 2.44 8.06 -13.04
CA LEU A 120 1.89 8.85 -14.15
C LEU A 120 0.79 8.08 -14.92
N MET A 121 -0.34 7.80 -14.28
CA MET A 121 -1.66 8.20 -14.75
C MET A 121 -2.06 8.08 -16.24
N GLY A 122 -1.57 7.09 -16.98
CA GLY A 122 -2.20 6.62 -18.23
C GLY A 122 -3.34 5.62 -17.98
N GLN A 123 -3.23 4.84 -16.90
CA GLN A 123 -4.13 3.73 -16.59
C GLN A 123 -5.24 4.06 -15.59
N VAL A 124 -5.38 5.31 -15.17
CA VAL A 124 -6.66 5.70 -14.55
C VAL A 124 -7.68 6.13 -15.61
N ALA A 125 -7.21 6.62 -16.76
CA ALA A 125 -8.03 6.85 -17.97
C ALA A 125 -8.28 5.54 -18.72
N ASN A 126 -7.27 4.68 -18.78
CA ASN A 126 -7.35 3.28 -19.16
C ASN A 126 -7.35 2.36 -17.94
N VAL A 127 -8.16 2.67 -16.91
CA VAL A 127 -8.87 1.56 -16.26
C VAL A 127 -9.85 1.17 -17.35
N GLU A 128 -9.36 0.45 -18.36
CA GLU A 128 -10.25 -0.30 -19.22
C GLU A 128 -11.17 -1.03 -18.26
N ARG A 129 -12.48 -1.01 -18.54
CA ARG A 129 -13.50 -1.59 -17.66
C ARG A 129 -13.11 -2.99 -17.16
N ASP A 130 -12.21 -3.65 -17.89
CA ASP A 130 -11.67 -4.97 -17.68
C ASP A 130 -10.60 -5.07 -16.57
N SER A 131 -9.68 -4.10 -16.37
CA SER A 131 -8.53 -4.25 -15.44
C SER A 131 -8.89 -4.20 -13.96
N LEU A 132 -10.00 -3.55 -13.60
CA LEU A 132 -10.60 -3.55 -12.26
C LEU A 132 -11.99 -4.24 -12.26
N SER A 133 -12.24 -5.12 -13.23
CA SER A 133 -13.44 -5.94 -13.24
C SER A 133 -13.40 -6.97 -12.11
N ALA A 134 -14.57 -7.41 -11.65
CA ALA A 134 -14.67 -8.48 -10.67
C ALA A 134 -14.01 -9.78 -11.18
N GLU A 135 -14.08 -10.04 -12.49
CA GLU A 135 -13.43 -11.18 -13.14
C GLU A 135 -11.91 -11.12 -13.02
N VAL A 136 -11.29 -9.96 -13.27
CA VAL A 136 -9.85 -9.79 -13.08
C VAL A 136 -9.46 -9.94 -11.61
N VAL A 137 -10.24 -9.38 -10.68
CA VAL A 137 -9.98 -9.57 -9.24
C VAL A 137 -10.01 -11.06 -8.87
N LEU A 138 -11.01 -11.81 -9.38
CA LEU A 138 -11.11 -13.25 -9.18
C LEU A 138 -9.93 -14.01 -9.78
N ASP A 139 -9.48 -13.65 -10.99
CA ASP A 139 -8.29 -14.23 -11.63
C ASP A 139 -7.03 -14.00 -10.78
N LYS A 140 -6.80 -12.76 -10.33
CA LYS A 140 -5.63 -12.39 -9.52
C LYS A 140 -5.66 -12.96 -8.10
N LEU A 141 -6.82 -13.36 -7.58
CA LEU A 141 -6.96 -13.95 -6.25
C LEU A 141 -7.29 -15.45 -6.28
N ARG A 142 -7.33 -16.09 -7.45
CA ARG A 142 -7.75 -17.50 -7.62
C ARG A 142 -7.01 -18.48 -6.73
N ASN A 143 -5.71 -18.23 -6.51
CA ASN A 143 -4.84 -19.10 -5.74
C ASN A 143 -4.58 -18.59 -4.31
N PHE A 144 -5.32 -17.58 -3.85
CA PHE A 144 -5.16 -17.05 -2.49
C PHE A 144 -5.78 -18.00 -1.47
N ASP A 145 -4.96 -18.51 -0.55
CA ASP A 145 -5.31 -19.53 0.45
C ASP A 145 -5.11 -19.03 1.90
N GLY A 146 -5.16 -17.71 2.06
CA GLY A 146 -5.02 -17.00 3.33
C GLY A 146 -3.60 -16.50 3.61
N THR A 147 -3.40 -16.00 4.83
CA THR A 147 -2.14 -15.40 5.27
C THR A 147 -1.41 -16.27 6.29
N VAL A 148 -0.10 -16.05 6.41
CA VAL A 148 0.73 -16.69 7.45
C VAL A 148 0.42 -16.08 8.83
N PRO A 149 0.49 -16.86 9.92
CA PRO A 149 0.16 -16.37 11.27
C PRO A 149 0.98 -15.16 11.72
N GLU A 150 2.23 -15.07 11.27
CA GLU A 150 3.19 -14.02 11.65
C GLU A 150 2.74 -12.62 11.19
N LEU A 151 1.95 -12.52 10.12
CA LEU A 151 1.43 -11.25 9.61
C LEU A 151 0.63 -10.49 10.68
N LYS A 152 -0.17 -11.21 11.48
CA LYS A 152 -0.98 -10.60 12.54
C LYS A 152 -0.10 -9.96 13.61
N GLY A 153 0.92 -10.68 14.07
CA GLY A 153 1.86 -10.17 15.07
C GLY A 153 2.62 -8.95 14.54
N PHE A 154 3.12 -9.05 13.31
CA PHE A 154 3.82 -7.98 12.62
C PHE A 154 2.98 -6.69 12.53
N LEU A 155 1.75 -6.77 12.03
CA LEU A 155 0.90 -5.57 11.87
C LEU A 155 0.57 -4.93 13.21
N LYS A 156 0.23 -5.72 14.24
CA LYS A 156 -0.04 -5.16 15.58
C LYS A 156 1.18 -4.45 16.15
N GLU A 157 2.36 -5.08 16.07
CA GLU A 157 3.62 -4.51 16.56
C GLU A 157 3.98 -3.21 15.84
N MET A 158 3.91 -3.19 14.50
CA MET A 158 4.29 -2.02 13.71
C MET A 158 3.36 -0.83 13.95
N PHE A 159 2.05 -1.06 14.05
CA PHE A 159 1.09 0.00 14.35
C PHE A 159 1.27 0.55 15.76
N GLU A 160 1.43 -0.32 16.77
CA GLU A 160 1.63 0.14 18.14
C GLU A 160 2.96 0.93 18.27
N ARG A 161 4.04 0.44 17.66
CA ARG A 161 5.36 1.07 17.75
C ARG A 161 5.47 2.39 16.97
N HIS A 162 4.94 2.45 15.75
CA HIS A 162 5.24 3.55 14.83
C HIS A 162 4.06 4.48 14.55
N VAL A 163 2.84 4.03 14.81
CA VAL A 163 1.62 4.84 14.63
C VAL A 163 1.05 5.24 16.00
N GLY A 164 1.38 4.49 17.06
CA GLY A 164 0.92 4.75 18.43
C GLY A 164 -0.52 4.28 18.68
N VAL A 165 -1.03 3.38 17.83
CA VAL A 165 -2.40 2.86 17.93
C VAL A 165 -2.41 1.34 17.95
N ARG A 166 -3.32 0.78 18.75
CA ARG A 166 -3.61 -0.66 18.72
C ARG A 166 -4.71 -0.90 17.70
N VAL A 167 -4.47 -1.86 16.81
CA VAL A 167 -5.39 -2.22 15.73
C VAL A 167 -5.82 -3.67 15.87
N GLU A 168 -7.05 -3.97 15.47
CA GLU A 168 -7.44 -5.33 15.20
C GLU A 168 -7.05 -5.75 13.80
N VAL A 169 -6.43 -6.93 13.71
CA VAL A 169 -5.97 -7.46 12.42
C VAL A 169 -6.92 -8.59 12.04
N PRO A 170 -7.80 -8.37 11.05
CA PRO A 170 -8.79 -9.38 10.67
C PRO A 170 -8.11 -10.57 10.00
N LYS A 171 -8.77 -11.73 10.09
CA LYS A 171 -8.35 -12.91 9.31
C LYS A 171 -8.84 -12.71 7.87
N ALA A 172 -7.92 -12.68 6.91
CA ALA A 172 -8.27 -12.59 5.50
C ALA A 172 -8.73 -13.96 4.96
N THR A 173 -9.98 -14.05 4.51
CA THR A 173 -10.48 -15.14 3.67
C THR A 173 -10.50 -14.69 2.20
N ALA A 174 -10.50 -15.62 1.25
CA ALA A 174 -10.56 -15.27 -0.17
C ALA A 174 -11.81 -14.44 -0.48
N ASP A 175 -12.96 -14.85 0.03
CA ASP A 175 -14.24 -14.15 -0.18
C ASP A 175 -14.22 -12.73 0.41
N ASP A 176 -13.65 -12.55 1.60
CA ASP A 176 -13.56 -11.23 2.22
C ASP A 176 -12.66 -10.27 1.44
N VAL A 177 -11.52 -10.78 0.94
CA VAL A 177 -10.59 -9.99 0.12
C VAL A 177 -11.24 -9.64 -1.21
N VAL A 178 -11.80 -10.63 -1.92
CA VAL A 178 -12.48 -10.41 -3.21
C VAL A 178 -13.60 -9.39 -3.05
N ARG A 179 -14.49 -9.56 -2.07
CA ARG A 179 -15.60 -8.63 -1.83
C ARG A 179 -15.10 -7.21 -1.62
N THR A 180 -14.11 -7.03 -0.73
CA THR A 180 -13.56 -5.70 -0.42
C THR A 180 -12.90 -5.06 -1.64
N VAL A 181 -12.11 -5.82 -2.40
CA VAL A 181 -11.42 -5.31 -3.59
C VAL A 181 -12.40 -4.96 -4.71
N VAL A 182 -13.46 -5.76 -4.88
CA VAL A 182 -14.54 -5.46 -5.83
C VAL A 182 -15.28 -4.19 -5.41
N GLU A 183 -15.61 -4.03 -4.13
CA GLU A 183 -16.22 -2.80 -3.60
C GLU A 183 -15.33 -1.57 -3.88
N LEU A 184 -14.03 -1.64 -3.53
CA LEU A 184 -13.06 -0.57 -3.83
C LEU A 184 -13.02 -0.24 -5.33
N SER A 185 -12.97 -1.26 -6.18
CA SER A 185 -12.92 -1.12 -7.63
C SER A 185 -14.21 -0.54 -8.22
N VAL A 186 -15.37 -0.91 -7.69
CA VAL A 186 -16.67 -0.35 -8.10
C VAL A 186 -16.75 1.11 -7.70
N MET A 187 -16.43 1.44 -6.45
CA MET A 187 -16.42 2.83 -5.97
C MET A 187 -15.46 3.69 -6.78
N ALA A 188 -14.23 3.23 -7.00
CA ALA A 188 -13.23 3.97 -7.78
C ALA A 188 -13.68 4.26 -9.23
N ARG A 189 -14.47 3.37 -9.85
CA ARG A 189 -14.99 3.53 -11.22
C ARG A 189 -16.21 4.45 -11.32
N HIS A 190 -17.06 4.48 -10.29
CA HIS A 190 -18.36 5.16 -10.35
C HIS A 190 -18.40 6.49 -9.60
N LEU A 191 -17.35 6.85 -8.86
CA LEU A 191 -17.26 8.16 -8.24
C LEU A 191 -17.17 9.26 -9.31
N PRO A 192 -18.02 10.30 -9.25
CA PRO A 192 -18.07 11.35 -10.27
C PRO A 192 -16.78 12.18 -10.33
N GLU A 193 -15.97 12.17 -9.26
CA GLU A 193 -14.77 12.99 -9.11
C GLU A 193 -13.46 12.23 -9.41
N THR A 194 -13.46 11.41 -10.47
CA THR A 194 -12.29 10.59 -10.86
C THR A 194 -10.98 11.39 -10.94
N GLY A 195 -11.03 12.62 -11.44
CA GLY A 195 -9.87 13.53 -11.49
C GLY A 195 -9.28 13.89 -10.12
N LYS A 196 -10.13 14.11 -9.11
CA LYS A 196 -9.67 14.40 -7.74
C LYS A 196 -9.14 13.15 -7.05
N LEU A 197 -9.82 12.02 -7.25
CA LEU A 197 -9.37 10.73 -6.70
C LEU A 197 -7.98 10.36 -7.21
N ARG A 198 -7.74 10.58 -8.51
CA ARG A 198 -6.42 10.44 -9.14
C ARG A 198 -5.35 11.33 -8.51
N LEU A 199 -5.67 12.61 -8.30
CA LEU A 199 -4.77 13.56 -7.67
C LEU A 199 -4.37 13.09 -6.26
N ILE A 200 -5.34 12.64 -5.46
CA ILE A 200 -5.09 12.13 -4.11
C ILE A 200 -4.21 10.89 -4.15
N VAL A 201 -4.61 9.89 -4.94
CA VAL A 201 -3.87 8.63 -5.07
C VAL A 201 -2.44 8.92 -5.52
N GLY A 202 -2.26 9.73 -6.56
CA GLY A 202 -0.93 10.14 -7.01
C GLY A 202 -0.12 10.86 -5.92
N THR A 203 -0.77 11.76 -5.16
CA THR A 203 -0.11 12.49 -4.06
C THR A 203 0.34 11.57 -2.93
N LEU A 204 -0.41 10.52 -2.62
CA LEU A 204 -0.04 9.51 -1.61
C LEU A 204 1.00 8.51 -2.14
N LEU A 205 0.92 8.15 -3.43
CA LEU A 205 1.82 7.20 -4.07
C LEU A 205 3.24 7.71 -4.21
N ILE A 206 3.44 8.99 -4.52
CA ILE A 206 4.78 9.58 -4.67
C ILE A 206 5.67 9.31 -3.45
N PRO A 207 5.30 9.73 -2.22
CA PRO A 207 6.11 9.47 -1.04
C PRO A 207 6.15 7.97 -0.68
N LEU A 208 5.08 7.21 -0.93
CA LEU A 208 5.05 5.77 -0.66
C LEU A 208 6.10 5.02 -1.50
N VAL A 209 6.12 5.24 -2.82
CA VAL A 209 7.08 4.62 -3.75
C VAL A 209 8.51 5.10 -3.48
N LEU A 210 8.68 6.38 -3.14
CA LEU A 210 9.98 6.92 -2.74
C LEU A 210 10.53 6.19 -1.51
N CYS A 211 9.68 5.97 -0.50
CA CYS A 211 10.06 5.25 0.71
C CYS A 211 10.29 3.77 0.42
N ASP A 212 9.44 3.10 -0.36
CA ASP A 212 9.58 1.69 -0.76
C ASP A 212 10.93 1.46 -1.45
N TYR A 213 11.25 2.29 -2.44
CA TYR A 213 12.53 2.24 -3.12
C TYR A 213 13.71 2.33 -2.12
N LYS A 214 13.65 3.26 -1.17
CA LYS A 214 14.68 3.40 -0.13
C LYS A 214 14.75 2.20 0.80
N GLY A 215 13.60 1.66 1.21
CA GLY A 215 13.51 0.43 1.98
C GLY A 215 13.99 -0.81 1.22
N ALA A 216 14.15 -0.72 -0.10
CA ALA A 216 14.59 -1.82 -0.96
C ALA A 216 16.05 -1.68 -1.44
N GLU A 217 16.76 -0.58 -1.15
CA GLU A 217 18.11 -0.32 -1.71
C GLU A 217 19.15 -1.40 -1.37
N LYS A 218 18.98 -2.08 -0.23
CA LYS A 218 19.91 -3.12 0.24
C LYS A 218 19.47 -4.55 -0.11
N ARG A 219 18.41 -4.72 -0.89
CA ARG A 219 17.88 -6.05 -1.26
C ARG A 219 18.74 -6.71 -2.34
N VAL A 220 18.64 -8.03 -2.42
CA VAL A 220 19.22 -8.80 -3.53
C VAL A 220 18.32 -8.65 -4.76
N GLY A 221 18.85 -8.09 -5.87
CA GLY A 221 18.14 -7.97 -7.14
C GLY A 221 18.49 -6.68 -7.91
N ASP A 222 17.84 -6.49 -9.06
CA ASP A 222 18.08 -5.34 -9.92
C ASP A 222 17.56 -4.02 -9.30
N THR A 223 18.32 -2.95 -9.53
CA THR A 223 17.92 -1.59 -9.15
C THR A 223 16.71 -1.15 -9.99
N PRO A 224 15.63 -0.61 -9.39
CA PRO A 224 14.48 -0.12 -10.12
C PRO A 224 14.84 0.93 -11.19
N LYS A 225 14.16 0.87 -12.35
CA LYS A 225 14.37 1.78 -13.50
C LYS A 225 14.18 3.28 -13.18
N PHE A 226 13.52 3.62 -12.08
CA PHE A 226 13.26 5.00 -11.65
C PHE A 226 14.29 5.52 -10.62
N ALA A 227 15.35 4.77 -10.34
CA ALA A 227 16.39 5.13 -9.37
C ALA A 227 16.99 6.53 -9.56
N GLU A 228 17.18 6.96 -10.80
CA GLU A 228 17.76 8.27 -11.11
C GLU A 228 16.82 9.43 -10.78
N VAL A 229 15.52 9.28 -11.04
CA VAL A 229 14.49 10.27 -10.69
C VAL A 229 14.37 10.37 -9.17
N LEU A 230 14.42 9.23 -8.48
CA LEU A 230 14.32 9.19 -7.03
C LEU A 230 15.53 9.82 -6.36
N LYS A 231 16.75 9.67 -6.91
CA LYS A 231 17.96 10.36 -6.40
C LYS A 231 17.79 11.88 -6.33
N ALA A 232 17.07 12.49 -7.27
CA ALA A 232 16.84 13.94 -7.30
C ALA A 232 16.00 14.43 -6.11
N GLU A 233 15.01 13.64 -5.65
CA GLU A 233 14.16 14.00 -4.51
C GLU A 233 14.93 14.09 -3.16
N TRP A 234 16.08 13.41 -3.10
CA TRP A 234 16.98 13.40 -1.94
C TRP A 234 18.06 14.48 -1.99
N VAL A 235 18.20 15.21 -3.11
CA VAL A 235 19.13 16.35 -3.18
C VAL A 235 18.60 17.46 -2.26
N GLY A 236 19.42 17.84 -1.27
CA GLY A 236 19.07 18.84 -0.26
C GLY A 236 18.36 18.30 1.00
N VAL A 237 18.31 16.98 1.18
CA VAL A 237 17.91 16.33 2.45
C VAL A 237 19.17 15.83 3.16
N VAL A 238 19.93 16.76 3.75
CA VAL A 238 21.09 16.48 4.62
C VAL A 238 20.97 17.34 5.86
#